data_AF-A0A949P0E9-F1
#
_entry.id   AF-A0A949P0E9-F1
#
_cell.length_a   1.000
_cell.length_b   1.000
_cell.length_c   1.000
_cell.angle_alpha   90.00
_cell.angle_beta   90.00
_cell.angle_gamma   90.00
#
_symmetry.space_group_name_H-M   'P 1'
#
loop_
_entity.id
_entity.type
_entity.pdbx_description
1 polymer ?
#
loop_
_entity_poly.entity_id
_entity_poly.type
_entity_poly.pdbx_seq_one_letter_code
_entity_poly.pdbx_strand_id
1 'polypeptide(L)'
;MISKDIALLERLTPRFSKRQYRERTFLGGMAVGEDGLIHGIADGWVYFVDARFIRPLDIAQTPTIDEGLQWTQGSAFCFDEGVTIYDTPNGYQPWGEALKSIRAVIQVKKGMPATPAIHVSGKWERSDKEAAREQEASLTSQGYTVELKYKPNARRWFWILEADYPRFPGQVEFVIKRPNAARDGLSELEFHTMTQDEFIVFLMTGNIRA
;
A
#
# COMPACT_ATOMS: atom_id res chain seq x y z
N MET A 1 -1.81 9.08 18.02
CA MET A 1 -1.80 7.75 17.39
C MET A 1 -1.50 7.85 15.90
N ILE A 2 -2.23 8.69 15.16
CA ILE A 2 -2.01 9.02 13.74
C ILE A 2 -0.53 9.22 13.35
N SER A 3 0.26 9.94 14.15
CA SER A 3 1.70 10.14 13.86
C SER A 3 2.50 8.84 13.80
N LYS A 4 2.15 7.82 14.60
CA LYS A 4 2.77 6.49 14.52
C LYS A 4 2.36 5.74 13.26
N ASP A 5 1.11 5.87 12.85
CA ASP A 5 0.59 5.21 11.64
C ASP A 5 1.18 5.81 10.36
N ILE A 6 1.36 7.14 10.33
CA ILE A 6 2.08 7.82 9.24
C ILE A 6 3.53 7.34 9.18
N ALA A 7 4.22 7.28 10.33
CA ALA A 7 5.59 6.76 10.37
C ALA A 7 5.67 5.28 9.97
N LEU A 8 4.66 4.47 10.32
CA LEU A 8 4.55 3.09 9.87
C LEU A 8 4.35 3.02 8.35
N LEU A 9 3.47 3.84 7.79
CA LEU A 9 3.24 3.93 6.35
C LEU A 9 4.52 4.30 5.60
N GLU A 10 5.23 5.35 6.01
CA GLU A 10 6.51 5.77 5.41
C GLU A 10 7.56 4.65 5.43
N ARG A 11 7.58 3.87 6.52
CA ARG A 11 8.47 2.72 6.67
C ARG A 11 8.07 1.55 5.79
N LEU A 12 6.76 1.33 5.59
CA LEU A 12 6.21 0.33 4.67
C LEU A 12 6.47 0.69 3.21
N THR A 13 6.50 1.97 2.84
CA THR A 13 6.54 2.44 1.44
C THR A 13 7.87 3.09 1.02
N PRO A 14 9.05 2.51 1.31
CA PRO A 14 10.31 3.11 0.91
C PRO A 14 10.40 3.18 -0.62
N ARG A 15 10.92 4.29 -1.14
CA ARG A 15 11.08 4.49 -2.58
C ARG A 15 11.97 3.43 -3.23
N PHE A 16 13.02 3.01 -2.53
CA PHE A 16 13.94 1.95 -2.96
C PHE A 16 14.14 0.97 -1.80
N SER A 17 14.21 -0.32 -2.10
CA SER A 17 14.54 -1.33 -1.10
C SER A 17 15.13 -2.58 -1.74
N LYS A 18 16.11 -3.18 -1.05
CA LYS A 18 16.70 -4.48 -1.42
C LYS A 18 15.76 -5.66 -1.14
N ARG A 19 14.68 -5.44 -0.40
CA ARG A 19 13.70 -6.46 0.03
C ARG A 19 12.31 -5.86 0.10
N GLN A 20 11.29 -6.69 -0.13
CA GLN A 20 9.93 -6.28 0.23
C GLN A 20 9.86 -6.07 1.73
N TYR A 21 9.37 -4.89 2.13
CA TYR A 21 9.18 -4.56 3.52
C TYR A 21 7.81 -5.07 3.98
N ARG A 22 7.79 -5.76 5.12
CA ARG A 22 6.60 -6.33 5.73
C ARG A 22 6.66 -6.06 7.22
N GLU A 23 5.55 -5.66 7.81
CA GLU A 23 5.43 -5.40 9.24
C GLU A 23 4.39 -6.29 9.87
N ARG A 24 4.67 -6.75 11.10
CA ARG A 24 3.66 -7.45 11.92
C ARG A 24 2.65 -6.48 12.54
N THR A 25 3.04 -5.21 12.67
CA THR A 25 2.18 -4.16 13.21
C THR A 25 1.34 -3.60 12.08
N PHE A 26 0.03 -3.56 12.27
CA PHE A 26 -0.89 -2.91 11.35
C PHE A 26 -0.96 -1.41 11.64
N LEU A 27 -1.40 -0.63 10.67
CA LEU A 27 -1.85 0.73 10.95
C LEU A 27 -2.91 0.70 12.07
N GLY A 28 -2.78 1.59 13.06
CA GLY A 28 -3.23 1.43 14.43
C GLY A 28 -4.70 1.04 14.64
N GLY A 29 -4.98 0.34 15.75
CA GLY A 29 -6.33 -0.04 16.18
C GLY A 29 -6.85 -1.39 15.66
N MET A 30 -6.15 -2.01 14.70
CA MET A 30 -6.35 -3.41 14.31
C MET A 30 -5.34 -4.32 15.03
N ALA A 31 -5.78 -5.50 15.45
CA ALA A 31 -4.94 -6.49 16.13
C ALA A 31 -5.41 -7.92 15.83
N VAL A 32 -4.50 -8.89 15.97
CA VAL A 32 -4.84 -10.32 15.89
C VAL A 32 -5.47 -10.73 17.22
N GLY A 33 -6.69 -11.28 17.17
CA GLY A 33 -7.38 -11.83 18.34
C GLY A 33 -6.87 -13.21 18.73
N GLU A 34 -7.37 -13.74 19.84
CA GLU A 34 -7.04 -15.10 20.32
C GLU A 34 -7.46 -16.20 19.33
N ASP A 35 -8.46 -15.91 18.48
CA ASP A 35 -8.94 -16.77 17.41
C ASP A 35 -8.05 -16.75 16.14
N GLY A 36 -6.97 -15.96 16.15
CA GLY A 36 -6.07 -15.81 15.01
C GLY A 36 -6.61 -14.94 13.87
N LEU A 37 -7.78 -14.32 14.05
CA LEU A 37 -8.37 -13.40 13.09
C LEU A 37 -7.97 -11.96 13.41
N ILE A 38 -7.99 -11.10 12.40
CA ILE A 38 -7.78 -9.67 12.60
C ILE A 38 -9.11 -9.04 13.01
N HIS A 39 -9.08 -8.37 14.16
CA HIS A 39 -10.19 -7.60 14.71
C HIS A 39 -9.79 -6.15 14.91
N GLY A 40 -10.77 -5.32 15.21
CA GLY A 40 -10.57 -3.91 15.57
C GLY A 40 -10.90 -2.94 14.44
N ILE A 41 -10.68 -1.68 14.75
CA ILE A 41 -11.04 -0.51 13.95
C ILE A 41 -9.84 0.40 13.97
N ALA A 42 -9.56 1.05 12.85
CA ALA A 42 -8.47 2.01 12.76
C ALA A 42 -8.66 3.13 13.80
N ASP A 43 -7.78 3.20 14.79
CA ASP A 43 -7.97 4.09 15.95
C ASP A 43 -7.47 5.50 15.66
N GLY A 44 -8.33 6.48 15.92
CA GLY A 44 -8.08 7.90 15.65
C GLY A 44 -8.09 8.29 14.17
N TRP A 45 -8.47 7.40 13.26
CA TRP A 45 -8.65 7.75 11.84
C TRP A 45 -9.93 8.56 11.63
N VAL A 46 -9.91 9.50 10.69
CA VAL A 46 -11.10 10.29 10.33
C VAL A 46 -12.14 9.44 9.61
N TYR A 47 -11.68 8.50 8.78
CA TYR A 47 -12.54 7.57 8.08
C TYR A 47 -12.53 6.20 8.76
N PHE A 48 -13.70 5.58 8.81
CA PHE A 48 -13.88 4.28 9.45
C PHE A 48 -13.30 3.18 8.56
N VAL A 49 -12.29 2.50 9.09
CA VAL A 49 -11.61 1.39 8.44
C VAL A 49 -11.54 0.24 9.46
N ASP A 50 -11.98 -0.94 9.06
CA ASP A 50 -11.94 -2.16 9.88
C ASP A 50 -11.35 -3.34 9.10
N ALA A 51 -11.50 -4.54 9.66
CA ALA A 51 -11.03 -5.79 9.08
C ALA A 51 -11.51 -6.08 7.65
N ARG A 52 -12.55 -5.40 7.12
CA ARG A 52 -12.97 -5.57 5.72
C ARG A 52 -11.93 -5.03 4.73
N PHE A 53 -11.08 -4.12 5.18
CA PHE A 53 -10.05 -3.50 4.34
C PHE A 53 -8.70 -4.20 4.42
N ILE A 54 -8.60 -5.40 5.01
CA ILE A 54 -7.34 -6.15 5.10
C ILE A 54 -6.68 -6.35 3.73
N ARG A 55 -7.46 -6.68 2.69
CA ARG A 55 -6.91 -6.88 1.34
C ARG A 55 -6.47 -5.57 0.70
N PRO A 56 -7.29 -4.50 0.68
CA PRO A 56 -6.84 -3.19 0.20
C PRO A 56 -5.60 -2.65 0.91
N LEU A 57 -5.40 -3.00 2.18
CA LEU A 57 -4.27 -2.60 3.00
C LEU A 57 -3.08 -3.57 2.95
N ASP A 58 -3.06 -4.53 2.00
CA ASP A 58 -2.00 -5.55 1.83
C ASP A 58 -1.67 -6.30 3.13
N ILE A 59 -2.71 -6.64 3.89
CA ILE A 59 -2.62 -7.46 5.09
C ILE A 59 -2.92 -8.91 4.74
N ALA A 60 -1.92 -9.78 4.90
CA ALA A 60 -2.00 -11.19 4.53
C ALA A 60 -1.28 -12.10 5.52
N GLN A 61 -1.73 -13.35 5.60
CA GLN A 61 -1.00 -14.40 6.30
C GLN A 61 0.23 -14.80 5.48
N THR A 62 1.41 -14.70 6.08
CA THR A 62 2.68 -15.08 5.48
C THR A 62 3.28 -16.25 6.28
N PRO A 63 3.73 -17.32 5.61
CA PRO A 63 4.45 -18.41 6.27
C PRO A 63 5.76 -17.88 6.85
N THR A 64 6.00 -18.18 8.13
CA THR A 64 7.30 -17.94 8.76
C THR A 64 8.13 -19.22 8.76
N ILE A 65 9.46 -19.07 8.80
CA ILE A 65 10.40 -20.20 8.77
C ILE A 65 10.30 -21.02 10.07
N ASP A 66 9.99 -20.37 11.20
CA ASP A 66 10.10 -20.98 12.53
C ASP A 66 8.75 -21.16 13.26
N GLU A 67 7.66 -20.47 12.89
CA GLU A 67 6.46 -20.39 13.74
C GLU A 67 5.13 -20.19 12.96
N GLY A 68 4.81 -21.09 12.03
CA GLY A 68 3.49 -21.12 11.38
C GLY A 68 3.14 -19.87 10.56
N LEU A 69 1.85 -19.61 10.38
CA LEU A 69 1.33 -18.46 9.63
C LEU A 69 1.19 -17.23 10.54
N GLN A 70 1.75 -16.10 10.12
CA GLN A 70 1.60 -14.83 10.82
C GLN A 70 1.05 -13.75 9.89
N TRP A 71 0.18 -12.91 10.42
CA TRP A 71 -0.32 -11.75 9.69
C TRP A 71 0.78 -10.70 9.54
N THR A 72 0.93 -10.20 8.31
CA THR A 72 1.85 -9.11 8.01
C THR A 72 1.20 -8.13 7.06
N GLN A 73 1.58 -6.86 7.19
CA GLN A 73 1.21 -5.78 6.29
C GLN A 73 2.37 -5.45 5.37
N GLY A 74 2.11 -5.34 4.07
CA GLY A 74 3.08 -4.91 3.08
C GLY A 74 2.82 -3.49 2.55
N SER A 75 3.30 -3.24 1.34
CA SER A 75 3.29 -1.93 0.70
C SER A 75 2.52 -1.90 -0.62
N ALA A 76 1.83 -2.99 -0.96
CA ALA A 76 1.13 -3.21 -2.23
C ALA A 76 -0.36 -2.89 -2.13
N PHE A 77 -0.68 -1.70 -1.60
CA PHE A 77 -2.06 -1.26 -1.36
C PHE A 77 -2.85 -1.12 -2.66
N CYS A 78 -4.14 -1.46 -2.61
CA CYS A 78 -5.06 -1.24 -3.72
C CYS A 78 -6.51 -1.20 -3.23
N PHE A 79 -7.13 -0.03 -3.25
CA PHE A 79 -8.57 0.07 -3.06
C PHE A 79 -9.30 -0.15 -4.38
N ASP A 80 -10.16 -1.17 -4.41
CA ASP A 80 -10.88 -1.58 -5.61
C ASP A 80 -11.97 -0.57 -6.02
N GLU A 81 -12.28 -0.54 -7.30
CA GLU A 81 -13.41 0.23 -7.83
C GLU A 81 -14.73 -0.18 -7.14
N GLY A 82 -15.54 0.83 -6.78
CA GLY A 82 -16.82 0.63 -6.12
C GLY A 82 -16.75 0.53 -4.59
N VAL A 83 -15.53 0.39 -4.02
CA VAL A 83 -15.34 0.43 -2.56
C VAL A 83 -15.90 1.73 -2.00
N THR A 84 -16.69 1.59 -0.93
CA THR A 84 -17.30 2.72 -0.22
C THR A 84 -16.82 2.74 1.22
N ILE A 85 -16.31 3.90 1.64
CA ILE A 85 -15.75 4.12 2.98
C ILE A 85 -16.51 5.27 3.62
N TYR A 86 -16.98 5.07 4.84
CA TYR A 86 -17.74 6.06 5.60
C TYR A 86 -16.87 6.67 6.69
N ASP A 87 -17.22 7.86 7.16
CA ASP A 87 -16.56 8.50 8.30
C ASP A 87 -17.00 7.93 9.67
N THR A 88 -17.91 6.95 9.67
CA THR A 88 -18.51 6.37 10.87
C THR A 88 -18.85 4.88 10.68
N PRO A 89 -18.74 4.04 11.72
CA PRO A 89 -19.20 2.64 11.66
C PRO A 89 -20.67 2.52 11.28
N ASN A 90 -21.50 3.49 11.70
CA ASN A 90 -22.93 3.49 11.44
C ASN A 90 -23.26 3.65 9.95
N GLY A 91 -22.28 4.01 9.11
CA GLY A 91 -22.44 4.09 7.65
C GLY A 91 -22.78 2.75 7.00
N TYR A 92 -22.52 1.64 7.69
CA TYR A 92 -22.80 0.28 7.22
C TYR A 92 -24.11 -0.31 7.75
N GLN A 93 -24.91 0.47 8.47
CA GLN A 93 -26.28 0.11 8.88
C GLN A 93 -27.27 0.28 7.71
N PRO A 94 -28.54 -0.13 7.84
CA PRO A 94 -29.56 0.17 6.83
C PRO A 94 -29.57 1.66 6.45
N TRP A 95 -29.72 1.95 5.15
CA TRP A 95 -29.42 3.25 4.57
C TRP A 95 -30.09 4.45 5.26
N GLY A 96 -31.36 4.32 5.65
CA GLY A 96 -32.10 5.39 6.34
C GLY A 96 -31.58 5.70 7.75
N GLU A 97 -30.90 4.76 8.40
CA GLU A 97 -30.22 4.98 9.69
C GLU A 97 -28.80 5.48 9.49
N ALA A 98 -28.10 4.90 8.51
CA ALA A 98 -26.74 5.29 8.15
C ALA A 98 -26.65 6.79 7.79
N LEU A 99 -27.56 7.29 6.94
CA LEU A 99 -27.60 8.70 6.51
C LEU A 99 -27.72 9.70 7.66
N LYS A 100 -28.28 9.29 8.81
CA LYS A 100 -28.39 10.15 10.00
C LYS A 100 -27.05 10.34 10.72
N SER A 101 -26.11 9.41 10.53
CA SER A 101 -24.81 9.40 11.22
C SER A 101 -23.66 9.79 10.31
N ILE A 102 -23.76 9.52 9.01
CA ILE A 102 -22.73 9.84 8.02
C ILE A 102 -22.54 11.36 7.95
N ARG A 103 -21.28 11.81 7.90
CA ARG A 103 -20.92 13.18 7.50
C ARG A 103 -20.28 13.19 6.11
N ALA A 104 -19.56 12.13 5.76
CA ALA A 104 -18.91 12.00 4.46
C ALA A 104 -18.85 10.53 4.01
N VAL A 105 -19.01 10.34 2.71
CA VAL A 105 -18.88 9.04 2.03
C VAL A 105 -17.80 9.18 0.97
N ILE A 106 -16.78 8.34 1.06
CA ILE A 106 -15.83 8.14 -0.02
C ILE A 106 -16.33 7.00 -0.89
N GLN A 107 -16.37 7.21 -2.20
CA GLN A 107 -16.55 6.13 -3.15
C GLN A 107 -15.37 6.09 -4.11
N VAL A 108 -14.64 4.98 -4.09
CA VAL A 108 -13.55 4.72 -5.03
C VAL A 108 -14.15 4.50 -6.41
N LYS A 109 -13.65 5.27 -7.38
CA LYS A 109 -14.04 5.20 -8.79
C LYS A 109 -13.08 4.36 -9.60
N LYS A 110 -11.80 4.39 -9.23
CA LYS A 110 -10.77 3.59 -9.90
C LYS A 110 -9.57 3.41 -8.97
N GLY A 111 -9.03 2.21 -8.95
CA GLY A 111 -7.79 1.89 -8.24
C GLY A 111 -6.74 1.37 -9.22
N MET A 112 -5.53 1.91 -9.12
CA MET A 112 -4.32 1.34 -9.68
C MET A 112 -3.43 0.90 -8.51
N PRO A 113 -3.02 -0.38 -8.45
CA PRO A 113 -2.32 -0.92 -7.31
C PRO A 113 -0.95 -0.27 -7.14
N ALA A 114 -0.55 -0.06 -5.89
CA ALA A 114 0.84 0.21 -5.59
C ALA A 114 1.67 -1.08 -5.74
N THR A 115 2.89 -0.96 -6.25
CA THR A 115 3.84 -2.07 -6.32
C THR A 115 5.08 -1.76 -5.49
N PRO A 116 5.55 -2.71 -4.66
CA PRO A 116 6.72 -2.50 -3.80
C PRO A 116 7.97 -2.20 -4.64
N ALA A 117 8.97 -1.57 -4.02
CA ALA A 117 10.30 -1.55 -4.60
C ALA A 117 10.83 -2.99 -4.76
N ILE A 118 11.53 -3.26 -5.87
CA ILE A 118 12.01 -4.60 -6.21
C ILE A 118 13.52 -4.54 -6.40
N HIS A 119 14.21 -5.51 -5.81
CA HIS A 119 15.62 -5.76 -6.07
C HIS A 119 15.78 -7.03 -6.88
N VAL A 120 16.48 -6.92 -8.00
CA VAL A 120 16.76 -8.02 -8.90
C VAL A 120 18.27 -8.22 -9.00
N SER A 121 18.69 -9.49 -8.91
CA SER A 121 20.07 -9.87 -9.16
C SER A 121 20.14 -10.73 -10.42
N GLY A 122 20.80 -10.21 -11.45
CA GLY A 122 21.18 -10.98 -12.62
C GLY A 122 22.59 -11.55 -12.47
N LYS A 123 22.85 -12.70 -13.11
CA LYS A 123 24.13 -13.42 -13.04
C LYS A 123 24.57 -13.82 -14.45
N TRP A 124 25.82 -13.53 -14.79
CA TRP A 124 26.40 -13.79 -16.10
C TRP A 124 27.73 -14.52 -16.00
N GLU A 125 27.99 -15.42 -16.94
CA GLU A 125 29.27 -16.12 -17.03
C GLU A 125 30.37 -15.20 -17.58
N ARG A 126 31.62 -15.67 -17.60
CA ARG A 126 32.74 -14.82 -18.03
C ARG A 126 32.62 -14.37 -19.49
N SER A 127 32.05 -15.23 -20.34
CA SER A 127 31.81 -14.97 -21.77
C SER A 127 30.79 -13.85 -22.00
N ASP A 128 29.85 -13.66 -21.08
CA ASP A 128 28.66 -12.82 -21.31
C ASP A 128 28.84 -11.40 -20.76
N LYS A 129 30.09 -10.96 -20.60
CA LYS A 129 30.45 -9.66 -20.05
C LYS A 129 29.75 -8.50 -20.76
N GLU A 130 29.75 -8.52 -22.09
CA GLU A 130 29.19 -7.40 -22.86
C GLU A 130 27.65 -7.38 -22.76
N ALA A 131 27.00 -8.54 -22.69
CA ALA A 131 25.56 -8.61 -22.39
C ALA A 131 25.24 -8.05 -20.99
N ALA A 132 26.08 -8.33 -19.98
CA ALA A 132 25.91 -7.75 -18.65
C ALA A 132 26.06 -6.22 -18.64
N ARG A 133 26.98 -5.67 -19.45
CA ARG A 133 27.18 -4.22 -19.63
C ARG A 133 26.06 -3.56 -20.41
N GLU A 134 25.55 -4.21 -21.44
CA GLU A 134 24.41 -3.71 -22.22
C GLU A 134 23.17 -3.62 -21.33
N GLN A 135 22.92 -4.64 -20.50
CA GLN A 135 21.83 -4.62 -19.53
C GLN A 135 22.01 -3.52 -18.48
N GLU A 136 23.24 -3.31 -17.97
CA GLU A 136 23.57 -2.21 -17.05
C GLU A 136 23.25 -0.85 -17.68
N ALA A 137 23.71 -0.61 -18.90
CA ALA A 137 23.49 0.64 -19.63
C ALA A 137 21.99 0.87 -19.91
N SER A 138 21.28 -0.18 -20.33
CA SER A 138 19.84 -0.13 -20.59
C SER A 138 19.06 0.26 -19.33
N LEU A 139 19.28 -0.42 -18.21
CA LEU A 139 18.58 -0.12 -16.96
C LEU A 139 18.97 1.25 -16.38
N THR A 140 20.24 1.65 -16.51
CA THR A 140 20.70 2.98 -16.10
C THR A 140 20.02 4.08 -16.91
N SER A 141 19.88 3.91 -18.23
CA SER A 141 19.19 4.87 -19.10
C SER A 141 17.69 5.00 -18.80
N GLN A 142 17.07 3.96 -18.23
CA GLN A 142 15.70 3.98 -17.72
C GLN A 142 15.58 4.64 -16.33
N GLY A 143 16.70 5.08 -15.74
CA GLY A 143 16.74 5.77 -14.45
C GLY A 143 16.73 4.85 -13.23
N TYR A 144 17.02 3.55 -13.41
CA TYR A 144 17.15 2.61 -12.30
C TYR A 144 18.52 2.74 -11.61
N THR A 145 18.58 2.34 -10.34
CA THR A 145 19.86 2.23 -9.62
C THR A 145 20.44 0.85 -9.91
N VAL A 146 21.63 0.81 -10.51
CA VAL A 146 22.23 -0.43 -11.01
C VAL A 146 23.70 -0.49 -10.59
N GLU A 147 24.16 -1.68 -10.20
CA GLU A 147 25.55 -1.95 -9.83
C GLU A 147 26.03 -3.25 -10.48
N LEU A 148 27.00 -3.18 -11.40
CA LEU A 148 27.65 -4.34 -11.98
C LEU A 148 28.93 -4.71 -11.21
N LYS A 149 28.96 -5.90 -10.60
CA LYS A 149 30.07 -6.42 -9.82
C LYS A 149 30.82 -7.52 -10.57
N TYR A 150 32.13 -7.37 -10.69
CA TYR A 150 33.01 -8.44 -11.17
C TYR A 150 33.56 -9.26 -9.98
N LYS A 151 33.38 -10.59 -10.04
CA LYS A 151 33.87 -11.55 -9.05
C LYS A 151 34.88 -12.50 -9.71
N PRO A 152 36.17 -12.13 -9.78
CA PRO A 152 37.18 -12.89 -10.53
C PRO A 152 37.42 -14.30 -9.98
N ASN A 153 37.17 -14.50 -8.69
CA ASN A 153 37.40 -15.78 -7.98
C ASN A 153 36.13 -16.64 -7.90
N ALA A 154 35.02 -16.23 -8.53
CA ALA A 154 33.81 -17.03 -8.56
C ALA A 154 34.01 -18.30 -9.41
N ARG A 155 33.51 -19.44 -8.93
CA ARG A 155 33.55 -20.70 -9.71
C ARG A 155 32.62 -20.67 -10.93
N ARG A 156 31.54 -19.89 -10.84
CA ARG A 156 30.54 -19.62 -11.88
C ARG A 156 29.90 -18.27 -11.55
N TRP A 157 29.42 -17.56 -12.57
CA TRP A 157 28.84 -16.20 -12.45
C TRP A 157 29.87 -15.14 -12.04
N PHE A 158 30.68 -14.72 -13.01
CA PHE A 158 31.75 -13.75 -12.80
C PHE A 158 31.23 -12.32 -12.75
N TRP A 159 30.05 -12.07 -13.31
CA TRP A 159 29.41 -10.76 -13.35
C TRP A 159 28.06 -10.85 -12.66
N ILE A 160 27.82 -9.97 -11.70
CA ILE A 160 26.56 -9.86 -10.98
C ILE A 160 26.04 -8.45 -11.16
N LEU A 161 24.88 -8.32 -11.78
CA LEU A 161 24.16 -7.04 -11.86
C LEU A 161 23.15 -7.01 -10.72
N GLU A 162 23.27 -6.02 -9.85
CA GLU A 162 22.25 -5.69 -8.85
C GLU A 162 21.46 -4.49 -9.38
N ALA A 163 20.14 -4.62 -9.48
CA ALA A 163 19.26 -3.54 -9.94
C ALA A 163 18.13 -3.30 -8.92
N ASP A 164 17.99 -2.05 -8.50
CA ASP A 164 16.92 -1.59 -7.62
C ASP A 164 15.88 -0.81 -8.44
N TYR A 165 14.69 -1.39 -8.55
CA TYR A 165 13.52 -0.78 -9.19
C TYR A 165 12.75 0.02 -8.14
N PRO A 166 12.44 1.30 -8.41
CA PRO A 166 11.70 2.12 -7.47
C PRO A 166 10.29 1.57 -7.27
N ARG A 167 9.75 1.79 -6.07
CA ARG A 167 8.35 1.57 -5.76
C ARG A 167 7.47 2.38 -6.71
N PHE A 168 6.40 1.77 -7.21
CA PHE A 168 5.32 2.51 -7.85
C PHE A 168 4.20 2.75 -6.84
N PRO A 169 3.85 4.01 -6.51
CA PRO A 169 2.90 4.29 -5.43
C PRO A 169 1.43 4.01 -5.80
N GLY A 170 1.17 3.56 -7.02
CA GLY A 170 -0.18 3.38 -7.52
C GLY A 170 -0.93 4.71 -7.62
N GLN A 171 -2.23 4.61 -7.84
CA GLN A 171 -3.11 5.77 -7.92
C GLN A 171 -4.51 5.36 -7.53
N VAL A 172 -5.28 6.30 -6.98
CA VAL A 172 -6.69 6.11 -6.71
C VAL A 172 -7.45 7.36 -7.14
N GLU A 173 -8.54 7.12 -7.84
CA GLU A 173 -9.54 8.13 -8.18
C GLU A 173 -10.76 7.85 -7.32
N PHE A 174 -11.25 8.86 -6.61
CA PHE A 174 -12.40 8.72 -5.74
C PHE A 174 -13.24 10.00 -5.71
N VAL A 175 -14.43 9.85 -5.19
CA VAL A 175 -15.32 10.97 -4.91
C VAL A 175 -15.67 11.04 -3.44
N ILE A 176 -15.80 12.25 -2.94
CA ILE A 176 -16.38 12.52 -1.63
C ILE A 176 -17.81 13.02 -1.84
N LYS A 177 -18.76 12.37 -1.16
CA LYS A 177 -20.17 12.75 -1.14
C LYS A 177 -20.58 13.09 0.28
N ARG A 178 -21.47 14.06 0.43
CA ARG A 178 -22.04 14.44 1.73
C ARG A 178 -23.56 14.23 1.72
N PRO A 179 -24.18 13.90 2.86
CA PRO A 179 -25.63 13.92 2.96
C PRO A 179 -26.17 15.31 2.66
N ASN A 180 -27.29 15.35 1.94
CA ASN A 180 -28.03 16.60 1.75
C ASN A 180 -28.63 17.10 3.08
N ALA A 181 -29.16 18.32 3.10
CA ALA A 181 -29.72 18.92 4.30
C ALA A 181 -30.87 18.09 4.92
N ALA A 182 -31.66 17.40 4.08
CA ALA A 182 -32.76 16.53 4.51
C ALA A 182 -32.29 15.17 5.04
N ARG A 183 -31.03 14.79 4.81
CA ARG A 183 -30.44 13.47 5.10
C ARG A 183 -31.24 12.29 4.54
N ASP A 184 -31.84 12.47 3.37
CA ASP A 184 -32.52 11.42 2.60
C ASP A 184 -31.74 11.01 1.34
N GLY A 185 -30.64 11.72 1.05
CA GLY A 185 -29.77 11.44 -0.08
C GLY A 185 -28.37 12.04 0.09
N LEU A 186 -27.54 11.84 -0.93
CA LEU A 186 -26.21 12.44 -1.02
C LEU A 186 -26.20 13.51 -2.11
N SER A 187 -25.63 14.67 -1.80
CA SER A 187 -25.46 15.79 -2.72
C SER A 187 -24.10 16.42 -2.46
N GLU A 188 -23.40 16.84 -3.51
CA GLU A 188 -21.96 17.17 -3.56
C GLU A 188 -21.11 15.96 -3.97
N LEU A 189 -20.21 16.22 -4.92
CA LEU A 189 -19.33 15.24 -5.52
C LEU A 189 -17.99 15.94 -5.75
N GLU A 190 -17.13 15.91 -4.74
CA GLU A 190 -15.76 16.39 -4.89
C GLU A 190 -14.93 15.25 -5.48
N PHE A 191 -14.32 15.46 -6.65
CA PHE A 191 -13.48 14.47 -7.32
C PHE A 191 -12.02 14.68 -6.95
N HIS A 192 -11.34 13.58 -6.62
CA HIS A 192 -9.94 13.60 -6.26
C HIS A 192 -9.18 12.45 -6.92
N THR A 193 -7.92 12.73 -7.21
CA THR A 193 -6.95 11.76 -7.71
C THR A 193 -5.65 11.96 -6.93
N MET A 194 -5.12 10.89 -6.35
CA MET A 194 -3.86 10.90 -5.60
C MET A 194 -3.22 9.51 -5.61
N THR A 195 -2.03 9.35 -5.03
CA THR A 195 -1.40 8.04 -4.84
C THR A 195 -2.15 7.21 -3.78
N GLN A 196 -1.90 5.89 -3.74
CA GLN A 196 -2.48 5.03 -2.69
C GLN A 196 -2.01 5.45 -1.29
N ASP A 197 -0.77 5.91 -1.17
CA ASP A 197 -0.17 6.36 0.09
C ASP A 197 -0.86 7.62 0.61
N GLU A 198 -1.01 8.62 -0.27
CA GLU A 198 -1.71 9.86 0.05
C GLU A 198 -3.17 9.60 0.41
N PHE A 199 -3.80 8.63 -0.25
CA PHE A 199 -5.16 8.24 0.07
C PHE A 199 -5.27 7.62 1.47
N ILE A 200 -4.32 6.76 1.86
CA ILE A 200 -4.27 6.23 3.22
C ILE A 200 -4.06 7.37 4.24
N VAL A 201 -3.16 8.32 3.98
CA VAL A 201 -2.98 9.50 4.83
C VAL A 201 -4.25 10.36 4.90
N PHE A 202 -4.98 10.47 3.80
CA PHE A 202 -6.28 11.14 3.76
C PHE A 202 -7.32 10.40 4.62
N LEU A 203 -7.38 9.07 4.56
CA LEU A 203 -8.27 8.27 5.44
C LEU A 203 -7.95 8.50 6.93
N MET A 204 -6.66 8.60 7.26
CA MET A 204 -6.21 8.89 8.63
C MET A 204 -6.58 10.30 9.09
N THR A 205 -6.36 11.30 8.24
CA THR A 205 -6.32 12.72 8.67
C THR A 205 -7.51 13.56 8.22
N GLY A 206 -8.27 13.10 7.23
CA GLY A 206 -9.31 13.87 6.55
C GLY A 206 -8.77 15.00 5.65
N ASN A 207 -7.45 15.17 5.57
CA ASN A 207 -6.83 16.27 4.84
C ASN A 207 -6.38 15.80 3.46
N ILE A 208 -6.88 16.47 2.43
CA ILE A 208 -6.37 16.36 1.07
C ILE A 208 -5.15 17.28 1.03
N ARG A 209 -3.94 16.71 0.96
CA ARG A 209 -2.74 17.53 0.75
C ARG A 209 -2.90 18.20 -0.63
N ALA A 210 -2.89 19.53 -0.63
CA ALA A 210 -2.93 20.35 -1.85
C ALA A 210 -1.57 20.34 -2.55
#